data_AF-A0A2A2SB28-F1
#
_entry.id   AF-A0A2A2SB28-F1
#
_cell.length_a   1.000
_cell.length_b   1.000
_cell.length_c   1.000
_cell.angle_alpha   90.00
_cell.angle_beta   90.00
_cell.angle_gamma   90.00
#
_symmetry.space_group_name_H-M   'P 1'
#
loop_
_entity.id
_entity.type
_entity.pdbx_description
1 polymer ?
#
loop_
_entity_poly.entity_id
_entity_poly.type
_entity_poly.pdbx_seq_one_letter_code
_entity_poly.pdbx_strand_id
1 'polypeptide(L)' 'MKIEDVVDHLRGEMRRALAQTLKTVAPEVQVDDGQLFREFRRNVSRRCSTWETVPDHCVDKD' A
#
# COMPACT_ATOMS: atom_id res chain seq x y z
N MET A 1 -0.98 -3.19 -15.02
CA MET A 1 -1.47 -1.95 -14.38
C MET A 1 -0.31 -1.22 -13.74
N LYS A 2 -0.46 0.05 -13.38
CA LYS A 2 0.49 0.69 -12.46
C LYS A 2 0.06 0.42 -11.03
N ILE A 3 0.94 -0.19 -10.24
CA ILE A 3 0.60 -0.55 -8.85
C ILE A 3 0.38 0.69 -7.98
N GLU A 4 1.00 1.83 -8.29
CA GLU A 4 0.76 3.09 -7.59
C GLU A 4 -0.72 3.51 -7.63
N ASP A 5 -1.38 3.32 -8.77
CA ASP A 5 -2.79 3.68 -8.95
C ASP A 5 -3.70 2.78 -8.10
N VAL A 6 -3.36 1.49 -7.96
CA VAL A 6 -4.07 0.56 -7.06
C VAL A 6 -3.90 0.94 -5.60
N VAL A 7 -2.68 1.26 -5.20
CA VAL A 7 -2.37 1.69 -3.82
C VAL A 7 -3.09 3.00 -3.49
N ASP A 8 -3.18 3.93 -4.45
CA ASP A 8 -3.92 5.18 -4.27
C ASP A 8 -5.44 4.96 -4.26
N HIS A 9 -5.97 4.07 -5.10
CA HIS A 9 -7.39 3.69 -5.09
C HIS A 9 -7.80 3.06 -3.75
N LEU A 10 -6.96 2.18 -3.20
CA LEU A 10 -7.17 1.49 -1.92
C LEU A 10 -6.55 2.22 -0.72
N ARG A 11 -6.34 3.54 -0.82
CA ARG A 11 -5.61 4.33 0.18
C ARG A 11 -6.14 4.14 1.61
N GLY A 12 -7.46 4.13 1.79
CA GLY A 12 -8.08 4.06 3.12
C GLY A 12 -7.86 2.70 3.78
N GLU A 13 -7.98 1.63 3.00
CA GLU A 13 -7.77 0.24 3.38
C GLU A 13 -6.29 -0.01 3.67
N MET A 14 -5.42 0.35 2.73
CA MET A 14 -3.97 0.16 2.84
C MET A 14 -3.40 0.92 4.04
N ARG A 15 -3.82 2.17 4.29
CA ARG A 15 -3.38 2.93 5.47
C ARG A 15 -3.77 2.24 6.77
N ARG A 16 -5.01 1.76 6.89
CA ARG A 16 -5.49 1.04 8.08
C ARG A 16 -4.75 -0.28 8.28
N ALA A 17 -4.52 -1.03 7.22
CA ALA A 17 -3.80 -2.30 7.26
C ALA A 17 -2.34 -2.10 7.69
N LEU A 18 -1.65 -1.08 7.17
CA LEU A 18 -0.27 -0.75 7.57
C LEU A 18 -0.18 -0.32 9.04
N ALA A 19 -1.09 0.53 9.49
CA ALA A 19 -1.16 0.96 10.89
C ALA A 19 -1.37 -0.24 11.83
N GLN A 20 -2.29 -1.15 11.48
CA GLN A 20 -2.52 -2.37 12.24
C GLN A 20 -1.30 -3.29 12.24
N THR A 21 -0.62 -3.41 11.10
CA THR A 21 0.60 -4.20 11.00
C THR A 21 1.67 -3.69 11.95
N LEU A 22 1.92 -2.36 11.97
CA LEU A 22 2.88 -1.76 12.91
C LEU A 22 2.51 -2.04 14.36
N LYS A 23 1.25 -1.89 14.75
CA LYS A 23 0.78 -2.20 16.11
C LYS A 23 1.05 -3.66 16.51
N THR A 24 1.02 -4.58 15.55
CA THR A 24 1.27 -6.01 15.81
C THR A 24 2.76 -6.32 15.89
N VAL A 25 3.59 -5.77 15.00
CA VAL A 25 5.00 -6.16 14.87
C VAL A 25 5.98 -5.28 15.66
N ALA A 26 5.56 -4.06 15.99
CA ALA A 26 6.35 -3.06 16.72
C ALA A 26 5.44 -2.19 17.59
N PRO A 27 4.76 -2.76 18.61
CA PRO A 27 3.74 -2.07 19.40
C PRO A 27 4.24 -0.84 20.15
N GLU A 28 5.52 -0.79 20.50
CA GLU A 28 6.17 0.35 21.17
C GLU A 28 6.48 1.52 20.23
N VAL A 29 6.41 1.32 18.91
CA VAL A 29 6.74 2.34 17.91
C VAL A 29 5.50 3.15 17.56
N GLN A 30 5.56 4.45 17.85
CA GLN A 30 4.54 5.42 17.45
C GLN A 30 4.91 6.06 16.12
N VAL A 31 4.11 5.83 15.08
CA VAL A 31 4.30 6.40 13.75
C VAL A 31 2.99 7.04 13.31
N ASP A 32 3.08 8.21 12.67
CA ASP A 32 1.92 8.84 12.03
C ASP A 32 1.47 8.01 10.81
N ASP A 33 0.21 7.55 10.83
CA ASP A 33 -0.37 6.72 9.77
C ASP A 33 -0.30 7.40 8.38
N GLY A 34 -0.43 8.73 8.34
CA GLY A 34 -0.34 9.52 7.11
C GLY A 34 1.06 9.52 6.52
N GLN A 35 2.07 9.73 7.37
CA GLN A 35 3.48 9.67 7.01
C GLN A 35 3.90 8.26 6.59
N LEU A 36 3.48 7.23 7.33
CA LEU A 36 3.73 5.83 7.00
C LEU A 36 3.22 5.48 5.60
N PHE A 37 1.95 5.80 5.33
CA PHE A 37 1.35 5.52 4.04
C PHE A 37 2.03 6.32 2.91
N ARG A 38 2.40 7.58 3.16
CA ARG A 38 3.09 8.41 2.16
C ARG A 38 4.45 7.82 1.77
N GLU A 39 5.25 7.41 2.75
CA GLU A 39 6.54 6.77 2.48
C GLU A 39 6.37 5.40 1.85
N PHE A 40 5.39 4.61 2.29
CA PHE A 40 5.04 3.34 1.65
C PHE A 40 4.71 3.54 0.16
N ARG A 41 3.78 4.45 -0.16
CA ARG A 41 3.39 4.78 -1.55
C ARG A 41 4.59 5.22 -2.39
N ARG A 42 5.45 6.08 -1.83
CA ARG A 42 6.67 6.54 -2.51
C ARG A 42 7.63 5.38 -2.82
N ASN A 43 7.75 4.41 -1.92
CA ASN A 43 8.57 3.23 -2.16
C ASN A 43 7.94 2.30 -3.20
N VAL A 44 6.63 2.14 -3.19
CA VAL A 44 5.88 1.39 -4.22
C VAL A 44 6.09 2.04 -5.59
N SER A 45 5.86 3.35 -5.73
CA SER A 45 6.00 4.01 -7.04
C SER A 45 7.43 3.94 -7.58
N ARG A 46 8.46 3.91 -6.72
CA ARG A 46 9.85 3.73 -7.12
C ARG A 46 10.19 2.32 -7.57
N ARG A 47 9.62 1.30 -6.92
CA ARG A 47 9.92 -0.12 -7.16
C ARG A 47 9.03 -0.76 -8.21
N CYS A 48 7.81 -0.26 -8.35
CA CYS A 48 6.76 -0.73 -9.25
C CYS A 48 6.34 0.42 -10.20
N SER A 49 7.34 1.11 -10.76
CA SER A 49 7.14 2.27 -11.66
C SER A 49 6.70 1.87 -13.07
N THR A 50 6.75 0.58 -13.38
CA THR A 50 6.42 0.00 -14.68
C THR A 50 5.02 -0.59 -14.72
N TRP A 51 4.55 -0.90 -15.92
CA TRP A 51 3.33 -1.67 -16.09
C TRP A 51 3.56 -3.10 -15.63
N GLU A 52 2.90 -3.47 -14.54
CA GLU A 52 2.98 -4.83 -13.99
C GLU A 52 1.91 -5.73 -14.63
N THR A 53 2.31 -6.95 -14.98
CA THR A 53 1.38 -8.00 -15.38
C THR A 53 0.89 -8.71 -14.13
N VAL A 54 -0.40 -8.60 -13.84
CA VAL A 54 -1.03 -9.21 -12.68
C VAL A 54 -2.00 -10.28 -13.17
N PRO A 55 -2.01 -11.49 -12.58
CA PRO A 55 -2.98 -12.52 -12.96
C PRO A 55 -4.42 -12.07 -12.78
N ASP A 56 -5.29 -12.50 -13.70
CA ASP A 56 -6.71 -12.14 -13.70
C ASP A 56 -7.43 -12.49 -12.39
N HIS A 57 -7.04 -13.58 -11.72
CA HIS A 57 -7.69 -14.00 -10.47
C HIS A 57 -7.38 -13.08 -9.27
N CYS A 58 -6.43 -12.14 -9.41
CA CYS A 58 -6.09 -11.18 -8.35
C CYS A 58 -6.95 -9.91 -8.42
N VAL A 59 -7.74 -9.71 -9.48
CA VAL A 59 -8.52 -8.50 -9.71
C VAL A 59 -9.92 -8.92 -10.15
N ASP A 60 -10.94 -8.42 -9.47
CA ASP A 60 -12.30 -8.66 -9.92
C ASP A 60 -12.57 -7.87 -11.21
N LYS A 61 -13.25 -8.49 -12.16
CA LYS A 61 -13.60 -7.90 -13.46
C LYS A 61 -15.10 -7.65 -13.47
N ASP A 62 -15.52 -6.64 -12.72
CA ASP A 62 -16.84 -6.04 -12.92
C ASP A 62 -16.96 -5.41 -14.32
#